data_AF-A0A353CU87-F1
#
_entry.id   AF-A0A353CU87-F1
#
_cell.length_a   1.000
_cell.length_b   1.000
_cell.length_c   1.000
_cell.angle_alpha   90.00
_cell.angle_beta   90.00
_cell.angle_gamma   90.00
#
_symmetry.space_group_name_H-M   'P 1'
#
loop_
_entity.id
_entity.type
_entity.pdbx_description
1 polymer ?
#
loop_
_entity_poly.entity_id
_entity_poly.type
_entity_poly.pdbx_seq_one_letter_code
_entity_poly.pdbx_strand_id
1 'polypeptide(L)'
;MRCFIAVLLSLSLLAVSSPAQARRGRKPRPLTPVTDAGFARLAAENGAETPAVYESSVGRFIYDPGPGGGSFWFLTGDHARPEGYQGPTSVAVEISGDGKKIKRCVLVESRETLSYVKKYFERGSKKGGNPFFNQFRDMVLGPGEKDVIPEVDAVSGATMTSRAIRRAVEATCRKVLPMIRSGVLKDGKVVNEGYAVREAVPEGPARSGDE
;
A
#
# COMPACT_ATOMS: atom_id res chain seq x y z
N MET A 1 -54.64 53.44 12.39
CA MET A 1 -54.73 52.51 11.23
C MET A 1 -53.32 52.35 10.68
N ARG A 2 -52.64 51.23 10.97
CA ARG A 2 -52.35 50.08 10.05
C ARG A 2 -51.37 50.47 8.93
N CYS A 3 -50.23 49.83 8.66
CA CYS A 3 -49.64 48.54 9.03
C CYS A 3 -48.11 48.60 8.85
N PHE A 4 -47.34 48.01 9.77
CA PHE A 4 -45.94 47.62 9.53
C PHE A 4 -45.92 46.16 9.02
N ILE A 5 -45.33 45.91 7.86
CA ILE A 5 -45.08 44.56 7.32
C ILE A 5 -43.73 44.09 7.86
N ALA A 6 -43.75 43.12 8.77
CA ALA A 6 -42.56 42.39 9.19
C ALA A 6 -42.42 41.12 8.33
N VAL A 7 -41.40 41.08 7.49
CA VAL A 7 -41.03 39.89 6.72
C VAL A 7 -40.14 39.01 7.61
N LEU A 8 -40.70 37.92 8.11
CA LEU A 8 -39.97 36.85 8.81
C LEU A 8 -39.29 35.96 7.78
N LEU A 9 -37.98 36.15 7.58
CA LEU A 9 -37.15 35.24 6.80
C LEU A 9 -36.84 34.00 7.67
N SER A 10 -37.57 32.90 7.46
CA SER A 10 -37.27 31.62 8.09
C SER A 10 -36.06 30.99 7.41
N LEU A 11 -34.89 31.10 8.06
CA LEU A 11 -33.67 30.42 7.65
C LEU A 11 -33.77 28.93 8.04
N SER A 12 -34.32 28.12 7.15
CA SER A 12 -34.34 26.66 7.31
C SER A 12 -32.92 26.11 7.18
N LEU A 13 -32.24 25.89 8.32
CA LEU A 13 -31.02 25.08 8.36
C LEU A 13 -31.38 23.64 7.96
N LEU A 14 -31.27 23.33 6.67
CA LEU A 14 -31.10 21.96 6.22
C LEU A 14 -29.73 21.51 6.73
N ALA A 15 -29.74 20.77 7.84
CA ALA A 15 -28.59 20.00 8.28
C ALA A 15 -28.27 18.98 7.18
N VAL A 16 -27.39 19.36 6.26
CA VAL A 16 -26.75 18.42 5.34
C VAL A 16 -25.89 17.54 6.22
N SER A 17 -26.41 16.39 6.64
CA SER A 17 -25.64 15.36 7.31
C SER A 17 -24.51 14.96 6.37
N SER A 18 -23.31 15.50 6.63
CA SER A 18 -22.15 15.18 5.83
C SER A 18 -21.94 13.67 5.87
N PRO A 19 -21.61 13.00 4.75
CA PRO A 19 -21.25 11.58 4.76
C PRO A 19 -20.10 11.25 5.74
N ALA A 20 -19.34 12.26 6.20
CA ALA A 20 -18.38 12.15 7.28
C ALA A 20 -19.00 11.87 8.66
N GLN A 21 -20.21 12.39 8.96
CA GLN A 21 -20.89 12.17 10.24
C GLN A 21 -21.54 10.78 10.33
N ALA A 22 -21.98 10.20 9.21
CA ALA A 22 -22.60 8.88 9.15
C ALA A 22 -21.64 7.70 9.45
N ARG A 23 -20.34 7.96 9.67
CA ARG A 23 -19.30 6.93 9.80
C ARG A 23 -18.64 6.85 11.17
N ARG A 24 -19.03 7.69 12.14
CA ARG A 24 -18.64 7.53 13.55
C ARG A 24 -19.32 6.28 14.13
N GLY A 25 -18.75 5.09 13.91
CA GLY A 25 -19.22 3.87 14.58
C GLY A 25 -18.91 2.54 13.89
N ARG A 26 -18.56 2.53 12.60
CA ARG A 26 -18.21 1.26 11.93
C ARG A 26 -16.75 0.93 12.20
N LYS A 27 -16.48 -0.14 12.96
CA LYS A 27 -15.11 -0.66 13.13
C LYS A 27 -14.55 -1.04 11.75
N PRO A 28 -13.37 -0.54 11.37
CA PRO A 28 -12.72 -0.93 10.12
C PRO A 28 -12.55 -2.46 10.07
N ARG A 29 -12.86 -3.07 8.91
CA ARG A 29 -12.58 -4.49 8.73
C ARG A 29 -11.06 -4.66 8.62
N PRO A 30 -10.43 -5.56 9.40
CA PRO A 30 -8.99 -5.78 9.29
C PRO A 30 -8.64 -6.33 7.91
N LEU A 31 -7.40 -6.10 7.44
CA LEU A 31 -6.87 -6.75 6.24
C LEU A 31 -6.76 -8.26 6.46
N THR A 32 -6.94 -9.04 5.40
CA THR A 32 -6.67 -10.47 5.42
C THR A 32 -5.16 -10.64 5.54
N PRO A 33 -4.64 -11.40 6.52
CA PRO A 33 -3.21 -11.69 6.58
C PRO A 33 -2.77 -12.43 5.32
N VAL A 34 -1.69 -11.97 4.70
CA VAL A 34 -1.05 -12.67 3.58
C VAL A 34 -0.13 -13.75 4.17
N THR A 35 -0.17 -14.98 3.67
CA THR A 35 0.77 -16.04 4.08
C THR A 35 2.15 -15.82 3.45
N ASP A 36 3.20 -16.45 3.97
CA ASP A 36 4.53 -16.33 3.37
C ASP A 36 4.56 -16.91 1.95
N ALA A 37 3.88 -18.03 1.72
CA ALA A 37 3.69 -18.58 0.38
C ALA A 37 2.90 -17.65 -0.55
N GLY A 38 1.84 -17.00 -0.04
CA GLY A 38 1.09 -16.00 -0.78
C GLY A 38 1.93 -14.77 -1.13
N PHE A 39 2.84 -14.36 -0.24
CA PHE A 39 3.76 -13.27 -0.49
C PHE A 39 4.82 -13.64 -1.54
N ALA A 40 5.41 -14.82 -1.44
CA ALA A 40 6.36 -15.35 -2.42
C ALA A 40 5.71 -15.48 -3.81
N ARG A 41 4.50 -16.02 -3.88
CA ARG A 41 3.71 -16.13 -5.12
C ARG A 41 3.43 -14.76 -5.73
N LEU A 42 2.98 -13.79 -4.92
CA LEU A 42 2.75 -12.42 -5.38
C LEU A 42 4.02 -11.82 -6.01
N ALA A 43 5.19 -11.98 -5.37
CA ALA A 43 6.45 -11.48 -5.90
C ALA A 43 6.81 -12.19 -7.22
N ALA A 44 6.70 -13.52 -7.28
CA ALA A 44 6.96 -14.31 -8.48
C ALA A 44 6.08 -13.90 -9.68
N GLU A 45 4.76 -13.79 -9.46
CA GLU A 45 3.79 -13.33 -10.48
C GLU A 45 4.09 -11.92 -11.01
N ASN A 46 4.87 -11.14 -10.25
CA ASN A 46 5.25 -9.77 -10.60
C ASN A 46 6.74 -9.64 -10.98
N GLY A 47 7.42 -10.76 -11.24
CA GLY A 47 8.73 -10.81 -11.88
C GLY A 47 9.93 -11.07 -10.96
N ALA A 48 9.72 -11.42 -9.69
CA ALA A 48 10.80 -11.93 -8.85
C ALA A 48 11.19 -13.34 -9.32
N GLU A 49 12.48 -13.60 -9.53
CA GLU A 49 12.95 -14.87 -10.10
C GLU A 49 13.10 -15.95 -9.04
N THR A 50 13.61 -15.57 -7.86
CA THR A 50 13.88 -16.50 -6.76
C THR A 50 13.41 -15.93 -5.42
N PRO A 51 12.09 -15.65 -5.26
CA PRO A 51 11.59 -15.01 -4.06
C PRO A 51 11.71 -15.94 -2.85
N ALA A 52 12.59 -15.58 -1.92
CA ALA A 52 12.65 -16.19 -0.59
C ALA A 52 12.12 -15.20 0.45
N VAL A 53 11.28 -15.68 1.36
CA VAL A 53 10.77 -14.87 2.47
C VAL A 53 11.76 -14.93 3.63
N TYR A 54 12.05 -13.77 4.20
CA TYR A 54 12.93 -13.58 5.34
C TYR A 54 12.19 -12.83 6.43
N GLU A 55 12.62 -12.96 7.68
CA GLU A 55 12.08 -12.24 8.82
C GLU A 55 13.19 -11.49 9.57
N SER A 56 12.87 -10.29 10.05
CA SER A 56 13.81 -9.39 10.75
C SER A 56 13.07 -8.54 11.79
N SER A 57 13.79 -7.67 12.51
CA SER A 57 13.21 -6.69 13.45
C SER A 57 12.22 -5.74 12.78
N VAL A 58 12.36 -5.46 11.48
CA VAL A 58 11.43 -4.59 10.74
C VAL A 58 10.23 -5.33 10.17
N GLY A 59 10.17 -6.66 10.34
CA GLY A 59 9.14 -7.54 9.81
C GLY A 59 9.67 -8.46 8.71
N ARG A 60 8.74 -9.15 8.05
CA ARG A 60 9.06 -10.03 6.94
C ARG A 60 9.26 -9.27 5.62
N PHE A 61 10.10 -9.80 4.77
CA PHE A 61 10.41 -9.25 3.45
C PHE A 61 10.80 -10.37 2.49
N ILE A 62 10.80 -10.07 1.19
CA ILE A 62 11.42 -10.93 0.19
C ILE A 62 12.66 -10.24 -0.34
N TYR A 63 13.74 -10.99 -0.54
CA TYR A 63 14.85 -10.55 -1.37
C TYR A 63 14.83 -11.30 -2.70
N ASP A 64 14.91 -10.55 -3.79
CA ASP A 64 15.07 -11.07 -5.14
C ASP A 64 16.45 -10.63 -5.67
N PRO A 65 17.39 -11.54 -5.94
CA PRO A 65 18.74 -11.22 -6.41
C PRO A 65 18.80 -10.76 -7.87
N GLY A 66 17.65 -10.56 -8.53
CA GLY A 66 17.52 -10.24 -9.94
C GLY A 66 18.44 -9.11 -10.46
N PRO A 67 18.48 -8.90 -11.78
CA PRO A 67 19.47 -8.04 -12.43
C PRO A 67 19.47 -6.61 -11.87
N GLY A 68 20.67 -6.03 -11.73
CA GLY A 68 20.84 -4.65 -11.25
C GLY A 68 21.02 -4.49 -9.74
N GLY A 69 21.52 -5.51 -9.05
CA GLY A 69 21.84 -5.45 -7.61
C GLY A 69 20.69 -5.86 -6.69
N GLY A 70 19.72 -6.62 -7.22
CA GLY A 70 18.60 -7.17 -6.48
C GLY A 70 17.53 -6.15 -6.06
N SER A 71 16.50 -6.66 -5.38
CA SER A 71 15.43 -5.87 -4.81
C SER A 71 14.84 -6.50 -3.56
N PHE A 72 14.23 -5.66 -2.72
CA PHE A 72 13.50 -6.07 -1.54
C PHE A 72 12.01 -5.81 -1.73
N TRP A 73 11.18 -6.78 -1.36
CA TRP A 73 9.73 -6.60 -1.33
C TRP A 73 9.23 -6.53 0.10
N PHE A 74 8.28 -5.63 0.35
CA PHE A 74 7.60 -5.47 1.63
C PHE A 74 6.09 -5.37 1.44
N LEU A 75 5.32 -5.92 2.37
CA LEU A 75 3.88 -5.72 2.42
C LEU A 75 3.57 -4.53 3.31
N THR A 76 3.04 -3.45 2.74
CA THR A 76 2.71 -2.24 3.52
C THR A 76 1.74 -2.53 4.67
N GLY A 77 0.82 -3.49 4.50
CA GLY A 77 -0.10 -3.93 5.56
C GLY A 77 0.57 -4.56 6.79
N ASP A 78 1.84 -4.95 6.71
CA ASP A 78 2.63 -5.45 7.85
C ASP A 78 3.28 -4.29 8.64
N HIS A 79 3.40 -3.10 8.02
CA HIS A 79 4.09 -1.95 8.61
C HIS A 79 3.16 -0.80 8.99
N ALA A 80 2.12 -0.53 8.18
CA ALA A 80 1.20 0.58 8.35
C ALA A 80 -0.16 0.29 7.70
N ARG A 81 -1.24 0.66 8.40
CA ARG A 81 -2.63 0.45 7.93
C ARG A 81 -3.43 1.76 7.97
N PRO A 82 -3.01 2.80 7.22
CA PRO A 82 -3.80 4.02 7.15
C PRO A 82 -5.18 3.72 6.56
N GLU A 83 -6.20 4.33 7.14
CA GLU A 83 -7.58 4.16 6.69
C GLU A 83 -7.82 4.91 5.38
N GLY A 84 -8.31 4.17 4.37
CA GLY A 84 -8.91 4.73 3.17
C GLY A 84 -10.32 5.25 3.43
N TYR A 85 -11.17 5.23 2.41
CA TYR A 85 -12.57 5.56 2.57
C TYR A 85 -13.32 4.45 3.34
N GLN A 86 -13.29 3.19 2.90
CA GLN A 86 -14.03 2.08 3.55
C GLN A 86 -13.18 1.24 4.53
N GLY A 87 -11.87 1.43 4.52
CA GLY A 87 -10.96 0.67 5.37
C GLY A 87 -9.52 0.75 4.87
N PRO A 88 -8.61 -0.04 5.45
CA PRO A 88 -7.23 -0.08 5.01
C PRO A 88 -7.07 -0.75 3.64
N THR A 89 -5.95 -0.43 2.98
CA THR A 89 -5.49 -1.04 1.73
C THR A 89 -4.04 -1.46 1.89
N SER A 90 -3.73 -2.72 1.52
CA SER A 90 -2.37 -3.25 1.47
C SER A 90 -1.84 -3.24 0.04
N VAL A 91 -0.59 -2.85 -0.08
CA VAL A 91 0.20 -2.80 -1.31
C VAL A 91 1.55 -3.48 -1.02
N ALA A 92 2.05 -4.27 -1.97
CA ALA A 92 3.43 -4.73 -1.96
C ALA A 92 4.30 -3.69 -2.64
N VAL A 93 5.40 -3.29 -2.01
CA VAL A 93 6.37 -2.35 -2.55
C VAL A 93 7.67 -3.08 -2.83
N GLU A 94 8.17 -2.96 -4.06
CA GLU A 94 9.51 -3.42 -4.45
C GLU A 94 10.48 -2.23 -4.40
N ILE A 95 11.55 -2.36 -3.63
CA ILE A 95 12.60 -1.35 -3.45
C ILE A 95 13.90 -1.90 -4.04
N SER A 96 14.68 -1.09 -4.76
CA SER A 96 15.99 -1.51 -5.26
C SER A 96 16.93 -1.94 -4.12
N GLY A 97 17.85 -2.85 -4.39
CA GLY A 97 18.78 -3.39 -3.38
C GLY A 97 19.64 -2.32 -2.69
N ASP A 98 19.84 -1.17 -3.32
CA ASP A 98 20.55 -0.02 -2.75
C ASP A 98 19.63 0.97 -1.99
N GLY A 99 18.33 0.72 -1.93
CA GLY A 99 17.34 1.56 -1.26
C GLY A 99 17.15 2.94 -1.91
N LYS A 100 17.55 3.14 -3.18
CA LYS A 100 17.42 4.44 -3.86
C LYS A 100 16.16 4.58 -4.70
N LYS A 101 15.46 3.49 -5.02
CA LYS A 101 14.27 3.54 -5.88
C LYS A 101 13.17 2.62 -5.38
N ILE A 102 11.92 3.06 -5.54
CA ILE A 102 10.79 2.13 -5.64
C ILE A 102 10.77 1.65 -7.09
N LYS A 103 10.88 0.34 -7.31
CA LYS A 103 10.79 -0.27 -8.64
C LYS A 103 9.33 -0.43 -9.05
N ARG A 104 8.45 -0.84 -8.13
CA ARG A 104 7.00 -0.95 -8.37
C ARG A 104 6.19 -1.00 -7.07
N CYS A 105 4.88 -0.84 -7.23
CA CYS A 105 3.88 -1.12 -6.21
C CYS A 105 2.78 -2.00 -6.81
N VAL A 106 2.29 -2.98 -6.06
CA VAL A 106 1.24 -3.92 -6.48
C VAL A 106 0.15 -3.95 -5.43
N LEU A 107 -1.11 -3.76 -5.83
CA LEU A 107 -2.24 -3.90 -4.89
C LEU A 107 -2.34 -5.35 -4.40
N VAL A 108 -2.46 -5.53 -3.09
CA VAL A 108 -2.55 -6.85 -2.46
C VAL A 108 -3.96 -7.13 -1.96
N GLU A 109 -4.53 -6.18 -1.21
CA GLU A 109 -5.83 -6.33 -0.56
C GLU A 109 -6.41 -4.94 -0.30
N SER A 110 -7.73 -4.79 -0.38
CA SER A 110 -8.38 -3.51 -0.11
C SER A 110 -9.76 -3.70 0.49
N ARG A 111 -10.08 -2.89 1.51
CA ARG A 111 -11.43 -2.84 2.08
C ARG A 111 -12.35 -1.85 1.39
N GLU A 112 -11.88 -1.23 0.30
CA GLU A 112 -12.71 -0.39 -0.57
C GLU A 112 -13.81 -1.14 -1.29
N THR A 113 -14.81 -0.39 -1.76
CA THR A 113 -15.80 -0.93 -2.68
C THR A 113 -15.11 -1.33 -3.98
N LEU A 114 -15.41 -2.53 -4.49
CA LEU A 114 -14.77 -3.10 -5.68
C LEU A 114 -14.78 -2.15 -6.89
N SER A 115 -15.85 -1.37 -7.08
CA SER A 115 -15.93 -0.37 -8.15
C SER A 115 -14.86 0.73 -8.04
N TYR A 116 -14.46 1.12 -6.83
CA TYR A 116 -13.35 2.06 -6.62
C TYR A 116 -12.00 1.38 -6.73
N VAL A 117 -11.87 0.11 -6.32
CA VAL A 117 -10.64 -0.67 -6.50
C VAL A 117 -10.30 -0.79 -8.00
N LYS A 118 -11.29 -1.09 -8.85
CA LYS A 118 -11.11 -1.20 -10.31
C LYS A 118 -10.52 0.06 -10.93
N LYS A 119 -10.90 1.25 -10.45
CA LYS A 119 -10.38 2.53 -10.93
C LYS A 119 -8.85 2.68 -10.81
N TYR A 120 -8.20 1.94 -9.91
CA TYR A 120 -6.74 1.95 -9.79
C TYR A 120 -6.03 1.25 -10.96
N PHE A 121 -6.77 0.45 -11.73
CA PHE A 121 -6.29 -0.33 -12.87
C PHE A 121 -6.82 0.18 -14.23
N GLU A 122 -7.87 1.02 -14.20
CA GLU A 122 -8.44 1.62 -15.41
C GLU A 122 -7.47 2.64 -16.03
N ARG A 123 -7.33 2.62 -17.37
CA ARG A 123 -6.56 3.65 -18.09
C ARG A 123 -7.31 4.98 -18.00
N GLY A 124 -6.65 6.03 -17.50
CA GLY A 124 -7.26 7.35 -17.30
C GLY A 124 -7.90 7.93 -18.58
N SER A 125 -9.10 8.52 -18.43
CA SER A 125 -9.96 8.99 -19.52
C SER A 125 -9.56 10.32 -20.18
N LYS A 126 -8.34 10.83 -19.98
CA LYS A 126 -7.83 12.00 -20.71
C LYS A 126 -6.39 11.73 -21.13
N LYS A 127 -6.19 11.42 -22.42
CA LYS A 127 -4.88 11.21 -23.06
C LYS A 127 -4.01 10.07 -22.49
N GLY A 128 -4.59 8.89 -22.29
CA GLY A 128 -3.85 7.62 -22.33
C GLY A 128 -2.90 7.32 -21.17
N GLY A 129 -2.90 8.10 -20.09
CA GLY A 129 -2.05 7.87 -18.93
C GLY A 129 -2.83 7.61 -17.65
N ASN A 130 -2.54 6.45 -17.03
CA ASN A 130 -1.99 6.33 -15.66
C ASN A 130 -2.73 5.29 -14.79
N PRO A 131 -2.36 4.01 -14.86
CA PRO A 131 -2.58 3.08 -13.75
C PRO A 131 -1.93 3.69 -12.52
N PHE A 132 -2.68 3.97 -11.45
CA PHE A 132 -2.21 4.73 -10.28
C PHE A 132 -0.84 4.26 -9.75
N PHE A 133 -0.61 2.94 -9.78
CA PHE A 133 0.64 2.32 -9.31
C PHE A 133 1.86 2.58 -10.20
N ASN A 134 1.67 2.94 -11.48
CA ASN A 134 2.77 3.30 -12.36
C ASN A 134 3.48 4.58 -11.93
N GLN A 135 2.81 5.44 -11.14
CA GLN A 135 3.43 6.64 -10.58
C GLN A 135 4.56 6.32 -9.60
N PHE A 136 4.57 5.14 -9.01
CA PHE A 136 5.65 4.67 -8.11
C PHE A 136 6.78 3.98 -8.87
N ARG A 137 6.62 3.70 -10.16
CA ARG A 137 7.60 2.94 -10.94
C ARG A 137 8.86 3.76 -11.14
N ASP A 138 10.00 3.15 -10.81
CA ASP A 138 11.34 3.77 -10.87
C ASP A 138 11.46 5.08 -10.11
N MET A 139 10.57 5.31 -9.13
CA MET A 139 10.54 6.52 -8.33
C MET A 139 11.80 6.61 -7.47
N VAL A 140 12.57 7.67 -7.68
CA VAL A 140 13.79 7.94 -6.91
C VAL A 140 13.43 8.44 -5.52
N LEU A 141 14.05 7.84 -4.52
CA LEU A 141 13.92 8.17 -3.11
C LEU A 141 15.07 9.10 -2.71
N GLY A 142 14.78 10.09 -1.86
CA GLY A 142 15.76 11.04 -1.35
C GLY A 142 16.88 10.35 -0.55
N PRO A 143 18.00 11.05 -0.26
CA PRO A 143 19.17 10.43 0.38
C PRO A 143 19.10 10.34 1.93
N GLY A 144 18.00 10.69 2.60
CA GLY A 144 17.99 10.80 4.07
C GLY A 144 16.63 10.59 4.73
N GLU A 145 16.58 10.57 6.06
CA GLU A 145 15.42 10.19 6.90
C GLU A 145 14.09 10.89 6.59
N LYS A 146 14.16 12.06 5.94
CA LYS A 146 13.00 12.72 5.32
C LYS A 146 12.78 12.18 3.91
N ASP A 147 12.70 10.86 3.78
CA ASP A 147 12.37 10.12 2.55
C ASP A 147 10.91 10.43 2.17
N VAL A 148 10.68 11.65 1.67
CA VAL A 148 9.39 12.08 1.16
C VAL A 148 9.17 11.32 -0.14
N ILE A 149 8.28 10.34 -0.10
CA ILE A 149 7.68 9.81 -1.33
C ILE A 149 7.02 11.01 -2.02
N PRO A 150 7.42 11.36 -3.26
CA PRO A 150 6.79 12.43 -4.02
C PRO A 150 5.26 12.28 -4.02
N GLU A 151 4.55 13.41 -4.11
CA GLU A 151 3.10 13.36 -4.24
C GLU A 151 2.73 12.61 -5.53
N VAL A 152 1.71 11.76 -5.43
CA VAL A 152 1.15 11.00 -6.55
C VAL A 152 -0.26 11.49 -6.82
N ASP A 153 -0.65 11.51 -8.09
CA ASP A 153 -1.99 11.89 -8.49
C ASP A 153 -3.01 10.90 -7.91
N ALA A 154 -4.04 11.46 -7.28
CA ALA A 154 -5.13 10.67 -6.74
C ALA A 154 -6.06 10.18 -7.85
N VAL A 155 -6.68 9.02 -7.62
CA VAL A 155 -7.74 8.50 -8.50
C VAL A 155 -9.03 9.29 -8.25
N SER A 156 -9.70 9.71 -9.34
CA SER A 156 -10.93 10.51 -9.26
C SER A 156 -12.05 9.81 -8.47
N GLY A 157 -12.52 10.49 -7.42
CA GLY A 157 -13.51 9.95 -6.47
C GLY A 157 -12.95 8.98 -5.42
N ALA A 158 -11.64 8.72 -5.41
CA ALA A 158 -10.97 7.83 -4.46
C ALA A 158 -9.79 8.51 -3.73
N THR A 159 -9.86 9.84 -3.53
CA THR A 159 -8.77 10.64 -2.95
C THR A 159 -8.31 10.15 -1.57
N MET A 160 -9.25 9.75 -0.70
CA MET A 160 -8.92 9.24 0.63
C MET A 160 -8.11 7.94 0.55
N THR A 161 -8.53 7.01 -0.29
CA THR A 161 -7.84 5.74 -0.52
C THR A 161 -6.48 5.96 -1.18
N SER A 162 -6.37 6.87 -2.17
CA SER A 162 -5.08 7.19 -2.80
C SER A 162 -4.08 7.76 -1.78
N ARG A 163 -4.55 8.64 -0.88
CA ARG A 163 -3.72 9.15 0.22
C ARG A 163 -3.35 8.07 1.22
N ALA A 164 -4.27 7.15 1.54
CA ALA A 164 -3.98 6.02 2.42
C ALA A 164 -2.90 5.12 1.81
N ILE A 165 -3.01 4.76 0.54
CA ILE A 165 -1.98 3.98 -0.16
C ILE A 165 -0.63 4.71 -0.12
N ARG A 166 -0.58 6.01 -0.50
CA ARG A 166 0.67 6.79 -0.45
C ARG A 166 1.31 6.76 0.95
N ARG A 167 0.50 6.97 2.00
CA ARG A 167 0.96 6.95 3.39
C ARG A 167 1.45 5.57 3.83
N ALA A 168 0.82 4.49 3.36
CA ALA A 168 1.23 3.13 3.68
C ALA A 168 2.60 2.81 3.08
N VAL A 169 2.81 3.21 1.82
CA VAL A 169 4.12 3.09 1.15
C VAL A 169 5.16 3.96 1.86
N GLU A 170 4.83 5.22 2.19
CA GLU A 170 5.74 6.16 2.88
C GLU A 170 6.17 5.63 4.25
N ALA A 171 5.22 5.16 5.05
CA ALA A 171 5.50 4.60 6.36
C ALA A 171 6.34 3.31 6.28
N THR A 172 6.15 2.50 5.24
CA THR A 172 6.96 1.30 4.99
C THR A 172 8.39 1.70 4.63
N CYS A 173 8.56 2.59 3.65
CA CYS A 173 9.86 3.12 3.25
C CYS A 173 10.62 3.72 4.44
N ARG A 174 9.98 4.56 5.26
CA ARG A 174 10.61 5.16 6.45
C ARG A 174 11.18 4.12 7.42
N LYS A 175 10.53 2.96 7.55
CA LYS A 175 11.00 1.87 8.43
C LYS A 175 12.14 1.07 7.81
N VAL A 176 12.06 0.76 6.51
CA VAL A 176 12.95 -0.25 5.91
C VAL A 176 14.17 0.36 5.21
N LEU A 177 14.08 1.60 4.69
CA LEU A 177 15.19 2.23 3.98
C LEU A 177 16.45 2.42 4.83
N PRO A 178 16.38 2.80 6.12
CA PRO A 178 17.57 2.87 6.96
C PRO A 178 18.31 1.53 7.04
N MET A 179 17.57 0.40 7.08
CA MET A 179 18.16 -0.94 7.18
C MET A 179 18.82 -1.35 5.86
N ILE A 180 18.19 -1.07 4.71
CA ILE A 180 18.78 -1.34 3.40
C ILE A 180 20.05 -0.50 3.19
N ARG A 181 19.95 0.82 3.45
CA ARG A 181 21.05 1.77 3.16
C ARG A 181 22.24 1.63 4.10
N SER A 182 22.01 1.20 5.35
CA SER A 182 23.09 0.87 6.28
C SER A 182 23.75 -0.48 5.99
N GLY A 183 23.19 -1.27 5.07
CA GLY A 183 23.65 -2.62 4.75
C GLY A 183 23.21 -3.66 5.78
N VAL A 184 22.33 -3.31 6.72
CA VAL A 184 21.70 -4.28 7.62
C VAL A 184 20.83 -5.23 6.81
N LEU A 185 20.05 -4.77 5.84
CA LEU A 185 19.42 -5.64 4.84
C LEU A 185 20.28 -5.64 3.56
N LYS A 186 20.92 -6.77 3.26
CA LYS A 186 21.80 -6.89 2.10
C LYS A 186 21.81 -8.31 1.54
N ASP A 187 21.59 -8.47 0.24
CA ASP A 187 21.72 -9.74 -0.47
C ASP A 187 20.92 -10.90 0.16
N GLY A 188 19.71 -10.61 0.65
CA GLY A 188 18.87 -11.60 1.35
C GLY A 188 19.38 -11.98 2.73
N LYS A 189 20.39 -11.29 3.24
CA LYS A 189 20.92 -11.46 4.58
C LYS A 189 20.58 -10.24 5.41
N VAL A 190 20.30 -10.48 6.68
CA VAL A 190 20.32 -9.42 7.68
C VAL A 190 21.69 -9.45 8.35
N VAL A 191 22.46 -8.38 8.21
CA VAL A 191 23.82 -8.25 8.76
C VAL A 191 23.71 -7.56 10.12
N ASN A 192 24.35 -8.14 11.14
CA ASN A 192 24.39 -7.65 12.53
C ASN A 192 23.12 -7.79 13.37
N GLU A 193 22.12 -8.52 12.89
CA GLU A 193 21.01 -9.00 13.71
C GLU A 193 20.88 -10.52 13.50
N GLY A 194 20.99 -11.33 14.56
CA GLY A 194 20.91 -12.79 14.45
C GLY A 194 19.48 -13.24 14.11
N TYR A 195 19.26 -13.83 12.92
CA TYR A 195 17.93 -14.26 12.49
C TYR A 195 17.88 -15.64 11.83
N ALA A 196 16.66 -16.19 11.83
CA ALA A 196 16.27 -17.44 11.19
C ALA A 196 15.67 -17.15 9.80
N VAL A 197 16.20 -17.80 8.77
CA VAL A 197 15.54 -17.89 7.46
C VAL A 197 14.29 -18.74 7.63
N ARG A 198 13.13 -18.23 7.18
CA ARG A 198 11.92 -19.04 7.02
C ARG A 198 11.80 -19.35 5.54
N GLU A 199 12.30 -20.50 5.09
CA GLU A 199 12.00 -20.94 3.73
C GLU A 199 10.47 -20.98 3.57
N ALA A 200 9.98 -20.32 2.52
CA ALA A 200 8.57 -20.36 2.18
C ALA A 200 8.24 -21.83 1.87
N VAL A 201 7.50 -22.49 2.77
CA VAL A 201 7.04 -23.86 2.55
C VAL A 201 6.17 -23.82 1.29
N PRO A 202 6.49 -24.60 0.23
CA PRO A 202 5.64 -24.67 -0.95
C PRO A 202 4.24 -25.07 -0.48
N GLU A 203 3.21 -24.30 -0.87
CA GLU A 203 1.83 -24.70 -0.60
C GLU A 203 1.66 -26.10 -1.19
N GLY A 204 1.42 -27.08 -0.31
CA GLY A 204 1.05 -28.42 -0.74
C GLY A 204 -0.15 -28.33 -1.68
N PRO A 205 -0.32 -29.29 -2.60
CA PRO A 205 -1.35 -29.21 -3.63
C PRO A 205 -2.69 -28.86 -2.99
N ALA A 206 -3.35 -27.84 -3.54
CA ALA A 206 -4.70 -27.46 -3.16
C ALA A 206 -5.52 -28.74 -3.07
N ARG A 207 -6.01 -29.08 -1.86
CA ARG A 207 -6.90 -30.22 -1.70
C ARG A 207 -8.09 -29.96 -2.62
N SER A 208 -8.15 -30.72 -3.71
CA SER A 208 -9.34 -30.82 -4.54
C SER A 208 -10.45 -31.29 -3.60
N GLY A 209 -11.37 -30.38 -3.29
CA GLY A 209 -12.61 -30.72 -2.62
C GLY A 209 -13.46 -31.50 -3.60
N ASP A 210 -13.23 -32.81 -3.66
CA ASP A 210 -14.26 -33.77 -4.05
C ASP A 210 -14.93 -34.22 -2.76
N GLU A 211 -16.12 -33.67 -2.51
CA GLU A 211 -17.29 -34.32 -1.88
C GLU A 211 -18.53 -33.44 -2.04
#